data_AF-A0A8T2AWP5-F1
#
_entry.id   AF-A0A8T2AWP5-F1
#
_cell.length_a   1.000
_cell.length_b   1.000
_cell.length_c   1.000
_cell.angle_alpha   90.00
_cell.angle_beta   90.00
_cell.angle_gamma   90.00
#
_symmetry.space_group_name_H-M   'P 1'
#
loop_
_entity.id
_entity.type
_entity.pdbx_description
1 polymer ?
#
loop_
_entity_poly.entity_id
_entity_poly.type
_entity_poly.pdbx_seq_one_letter_code
_entity_poly.pdbx_strand_id
1 'polypeptide(L)'
;MNFKLSPNFGSYRATGHSFKIFLTWSTIVKPCEEIPNHSLRFSFIPFDKLQRHGKYVFLDVIGEIVGMNDLKEITIRNAPSKLLNVQLFNSRALS
;
A
#
# COMPACT_ATOMS: atom_id res chain seq x y z
N MET A 1 -7.96 -23.92 -15.60
CA MET A 1 -7.29 -23.16 -14.53
C MET A 1 -7.68 -21.69 -14.72
N ASN A 2 -8.24 -21.04 -13.70
CA ASN A 2 -8.90 -19.72 -13.84
C ASN A 2 -7.99 -18.55 -13.45
N PHE A 3 -6.68 -18.77 -13.31
CA PHE A 3 -5.66 -17.75 -13.10
C PHE A 3 -4.29 -18.39 -13.34
N LYS A 4 -3.23 -17.57 -13.42
CA LYS A 4 -1.85 -18.03 -13.45
C LYS A 4 -1.14 -17.70 -12.14
N LEU A 5 -0.29 -18.62 -11.67
CA LEU A 5 0.61 -18.38 -10.57
C LEU A 5 2.01 -18.08 -11.11
N SER A 6 2.73 -17.16 -10.49
CA SER A 6 4.15 -16.97 -10.77
C SER A 6 4.92 -16.65 -9.50
N PRO A 7 6.21 -16.95 -9.45
CA PRO A 7 7.05 -16.52 -8.35
C PRO A 7 7.02 -15.00 -8.16
N ASN A 8 7.04 -14.57 -6.91
CA ASN A 8 7.09 -13.17 -6.53
C ASN A 8 8.55 -12.73 -6.34
N PHE A 9 9.24 -12.53 -7.47
CA PHE A 9 10.61 -12.02 -7.53
C PHE A 9 10.67 -10.50 -7.71
N GLY A 10 11.86 -9.92 -7.47
CA GLY A 10 12.15 -8.51 -7.66
C GLY A 10 12.25 -7.72 -6.34
N SER A 11 12.82 -6.51 -6.43
CA SER A 11 13.06 -5.63 -5.26
C SER A 11 11.79 -4.92 -4.76
N TYR A 12 10.75 -4.84 -5.60
CA TYR A 12 9.48 -4.20 -5.26
C TYR A 12 8.38 -5.24 -5.15
N ARG A 13 8.08 -5.65 -3.91
CA ARG A 13 7.03 -6.63 -3.60
C ARG A 13 6.11 -6.04 -2.54
N ALA A 14 4.82 -5.95 -2.87
CA ALA A 14 3.81 -5.45 -1.94
C ALA A 14 3.53 -6.42 -0.78
N THR A 15 3.83 -7.71 -0.95
CA THR A 15 3.67 -8.73 0.09
C THR A 15 4.91 -9.63 0.16
N GLY A 16 5.15 -10.22 1.33
CA GLY A 16 6.20 -11.22 1.52
C GLY A 16 5.88 -12.60 0.94
N HIS A 17 4.69 -12.79 0.35
CA HIS A 17 4.27 -14.07 -0.19
C HIS A 17 5.14 -14.49 -1.38
N SER A 18 5.54 -15.77 -1.45
CA SER A 18 6.47 -16.28 -2.47
C SER A 18 5.92 -16.28 -3.90
N PHE A 19 4.62 -16.06 -4.06
CA PHE A 19 3.92 -16.10 -5.35
C PHE A 19 2.95 -14.94 -5.52
N LYS A 20 2.67 -14.60 -6.78
CA LYS A 20 1.64 -13.65 -7.21
C LYS A 20 0.70 -14.29 -8.23
N ILE A 21 -0.52 -13.80 -8.27
CA ILE A 21 -1.58 -14.27 -9.18
C ILE A 21 -1.70 -13.29 -10.36
N PHE A 22 -1.84 -13.82 -11.56
CA PHE A 22 -2.22 -13.07 -12.76
C PHE A 22 -3.60 -13.49 -13.23
N LEU A 23 -4.46 -12.50 -13.49
CA LEU A 23 -5.74 -12.74 -14.14
C LEU A 23 -5.50 -13.08 -15.61
N THR A 24 -6.18 -14.12 -16.08
CA THR A 24 -6.24 -14.52 -17.48
C THR A 24 -7.58 -14.12 -18.07
N TRP A 25 -7.72 -14.21 -19.39
CA TRP A 25 -8.99 -13.98 -20.08
C TRP A 25 -10.13 -14.89 -19.56
N SER A 26 -9.78 -16.06 -19.02
CA SER A 26 -10.69 -17.04 -18.40
C SER A 26 -10.92 -16.84 -16.90
N THR A 27 -10.32 -15.81 -16.28
CA THR A 27 -10.52 -15.55 -14.86
C THR A 27 -11.90 -14.98 -14.60
N ILE A 28 -12.64 -15.63 -13.70
CA ILE A 28 -13.95 -15.17 -13.24
C ILE A 28 -13.76 -14.43 -11.91
N VAL A 29 -14.24 -13.19 -11.85
CA VAL A 29 -14.26 -12.36 -10.65
C VAL A 29 -15.71 -12.14 -10.24
N LYS A 30 -16.02 -12.25 -8.95
CA LYS A 30 -17.36 -11.99 -8.40
C LYS A 30 -17.25 -10.96 -7.27
N PRO A 31 -18.26 -10.11 -7.08
CA PRO A 31 -18.38 -9.28 -5.89
C PRO A 31 -18.35 -10.14 -4.62
N CYS A 32 -17.81 -9.58 -3.55
CA CYS A 32 -17.72 -10.21 -2.25
C CYS A 32 -18.11 -9.16 -1.22
N GLU A 33 -19.22 -9.40 -0.51
CA GLU A 33 -19.80 -8.45 0.46
C GLU A 33 -18.90 -8.29 1.69
N GLU A 34 -18.30 -9.40 2.16
CA GLU A 34 -17.41 -9.39 3.31
C GLU A 34 -16.04 -9.90 2.91
N ILE A 35 -15.05 -9.04 3.13
CA ILE A 35 -13.66 -9.36 2.88
C ILE A 35 -13.12 -10.20 4.06
N PRO A 36 -12.76 -11.48 3.86
CA PRO A 36 -12.26 -12.30 4.96
C PRO A 36 -10.95 -11.71 5.51
N ASN A 37 -10.80 -11.74 6.84
CA ASN A 37 -9.59 -11.33 7.55
C ASN A 37 -9.14 -9.89 7.22
N HIS A 38 -10.08 -8.97 7.02
CA HIS A 38 -9.78 -7.57 6.66
C HIS A 38 -8.77 -6.91 7.62
N SER A 39 -8.87 -7.20 8.92
CA SER A 39 -7.95 -6.70 9.96
C SER A 39 -6.52 -7.25 9.85
N LEU A 40 -6.31 -8.44 9.26
CA LEU A 40 -4.98 -9.05 9.11
C LEU A 40 -4.24 -8.60 7.85
N ARG A 41 -4.85 -7.74 7.02
CA ARG A 41 -4.27 -7.34 5.73
C ARG A 41 -3.16 -6.31 5.85
N PHE A 42 -3.20 -5.52 6.91
CA PHE A 42 -2.26 -4.44 7.14
C PHE A 42 -1.37 -4.79 8.32
N SER A 43 -0.08 -4.59 8.15
CA SER A 43 0.91 -4.68 9.23
C SER A 43 1.30 -3.27 9.64
N PHE A 44 0.35 -2.56 10.26
CA PHE A 44 0.55 -1.16 10.63
C PHE A 44 1.75 -1.00 11.56
N ILE A 45 2.61 -0.04 11.23
CA ILE A 45 3.71 0.33 12.09
C ILE A 45 3.47 1.69 12.76
N PRO A 46 3.82 1.82 14.05
CA PRO A 46 3.87 3.11 14.72
C PRO A 46 4.84 4.10 14.06
N PHE A 47 4.50 5.39 14.09
CA PHE A 47 5.30 6.42 13.40
C PHE A 47 6.70 6.59 14.01
N ASP A 48 6.87 6.34 15.31
CA ASP A 48 8.17 6.36 15.99
C ASP A 48 9.11 5.22 15.53
N LYS A 49 8.56 4.19 14.89
CA LYS A 49 9.35 3.10 14.29
C LYS A 49 9.72 3.35 12.83
N LEU A 50 9.13 4.33 12.14
CA LEU A 50 9.40 4.61 10.72
C LEU A 50 10.89 4.82 10.43
N GLN A 51 11.59 5.55 11.31
CA GLN A 51 13.01 5.88 11.17
C GLN A 51 13.94 4.65 11.24
N ARG A 52 13.45 3.51 11.70
CA ARG A 52 14.22 2.27 11.80
C ARG A 52 14.24 1.46 10.50
N HIS A 53 13.41 1.84 9.52
CA HIS A 53 13.31 1.17 8.24
C HIS A 53 14.18 1.86 7.17
N GLY A 54 14.59 1.09 6.14
CA GLY A 54 15.38 1.61 5.03
C GLY A 54 14.59 2.55 4.12
N LYS A 55 15.29 3.26 3.23
CA LYS A 55 14.69 4.26 2.32
C LYS A 55 13.72 3.69 1.28
N TYR A 56 13.85 2.40 0.95
CA TYR A 56 13.11 1.74 -0.15
C TYR A 56 12.35 0.51 0.36
N VAL A 57 11.41 0.73 1.27
CA VAL A 57 10.53 -0.33 1.80
C VAL A 57 9.06 0.05 1.66
N PHE A 58 8.19 -0.95 1.62
CA PHE A 58 6.75 -0.78 1.76
C PHE A 58 6.38 -0.89 3.23
N LEU A 59 5.58 0.07 3.72
CA LEU A 59 5.15 0.16 5.12
C LEU A 59 3.67 0.52 5.14
N ASP A 60 2.92 -0.14 6.02
CA ASP A 60 1.54 0.23 6.29
C ASP A 60 1.51 1.23 7.45
N VAL A 61 0.87 2.37 7.23
CA VAL A 61 0.69 3.42 8.24
C VAL A 61 -0.77 3.84 8.30
N ILE A 62 -1.24 4.13 9.51
CA ILE A 62 -2.58 4.68 9.75
C ILE A 62 -2.47 5.82 10.75
N GLY A 63 -3.21 6.90 10.50
CA GLY A 63 -3.22 8.07 11.34
C GLY A 63 -4.32 9.04 10.92
N GLU A 64 -4.66 9.93 11.82
CA GLU A 64 -5.58 11.03 11.60
C GLU A 64 -4.91 12.09 10.72
N ILE A 65 -5.65 12.65 9.76
CA ILE A 65 -5.19 13.80 8.99
C ILE A 65 -5.33 15.05 9.86
N VAL A 66 -4.20 15.64 10.24
CA VAL A 66 -4.16 16.85 11.08
C VAL A 66 -3.76 18.11 10.32
N GLY A 67 -3.34 17.96 9.07
CA GLY A 67 -2.94 19.06 8.22
C GLY A 67 -2.83 18.63 6.76
N MET A 68 -3.07 19.57 5.86
CA MET A 68 -2.98 19.35 4.43
C MET A 68 -2.59 20.66 3.75
N ASN A 69 -1.66 20.59 2.80
CA ASN A 69 -1.29 21.74 1.98
C ASN A 69 -2.14 21.80 0.72
N ASP A 70 -2.08 22.93 0.01
CA ASP A 70 -2.71 23.06 -1.30
C ASP A 70 -2.13 22.06 -2.31
N LEU A 71 -2.99 21.63 -3.23
CA LEU A 71 -2.63 20.78 -4.35
C LEU A 71 -1.72 21.56 -5.31
N LYS A 72 -0.53 21.02 -5.57
CA LYS A 72 0.44 21.63 -6.48
C LYS A 72 0.50 20.86 -7.78
N GLU A 73 0.49 21.58 -8.91
CA GLU A 73 0.86 21.00 -10.20
C GLU A 73 2.38 20.95 -10.32
N ILE A 74 2.91 19.78 -10.70
CA ILE A 74 4.34 19.53 -10.85
C ILE A 74 4.59 18.75 -12.14
N THR A 75 5.82 18.79 -12.64
CA THR A 75 6.24 17.97 -13.79
C THR A 75 7.25 16.93 -13.32
N ILE A 76 6.93 15.64 -13.47
CA ILE A 76 7.83 14.52 -13.17
C ILE A 76 8.16 13.82 -14.50
N ARG A 77 9.45 13.74 -14.85
CA ARG A 77 9.93 13.07 -16.09
C ARG A 77 9.16 13.54 -17.34
N ASN A 78 8.97 14.87 -17.48
CA ASN A 78 8.24 15.52 -18.57
C ASN A 78 6.74 15.20 -18.64
N ALA A 79 6.15 14.59 -17.60
CA ALA A 79 4.72 14.37 -17.49
C ALA A 79 4.10 15.30 -16.42
N PRO A 80 2.97 15.98 -16.72
CA PRO A 80 2.24 16.74 -15.72
C PRO A 80 1.69 15.81 -14.63
N SER A 81 1.74 16.26 -13.39
CA SER A 81 1.39 15.49 -12.19
C SER A 81 0.89 16.42 -11.09
N LYS A 82 0.25 15.84 -10.06
CA LYS A 82 -0.28 16.59 -8.92
C LYS A 82 0.34 16.10 -7.62
N LEU A 83 0.76 17.03 -6.76
CA LEU A 83 1.35 16.76 -5.46
C LEU A 83 0.44 17.30 -4.36
N LEU A 84 0.05 16.43 -3.44
CA LEU A 84 -0.66 16.77 -2.21
C LEU A 84 0.19 16.33 -1.02
N ASN A 85 0.49 17.28 -0.13
CA ASN A 85 1.19 16.96 1.12
C ASN A 85 0.17 16.90 2.26
N VAL A 86 0.18 15.78 2.98
CA VAL A 86 -0.71 15.51 4.11
C VAL A 86 0.14 15.24 5.35
N GLN A 87 -0.27 15.79 6.48
CA GLN A 87 0.30 15.52 7.78
C GLN A 87 -0.60 14.53 8.52
N LEU A 88 0.00 13.40 8.92
CA LEU A 88 -0.69 12.39 9.70
C LEU A 88 -0.23 12.47 11.15
N PHE A 89 -1.18 12.30 12.07
CA PHE A 89 -0.93 12.12 13.49
C PHE A 89 -1.38 10.72 13.92
N ASN A 90 -0.59 10.08 14.77
CA ASN A 90 -0.95 8.83 15.40
C ASN A 90 -0.70 8.97 16.90
N SER A 91 -1.76 9.02 17.70
CA SER A 91 -1.66 8.85 19.15
C SER A 91 -1.31 7.38 19.41
N ARG A 92 -0.25 7.16 20.21
CA ARG A 92 0.33 5.84 20.49
C ARG A 92 -0.70 4.70 20.56
N ALA A 93 -0.56 3.77 19.60
CA ALA A 93 -0.86 2.34 19.66
C ALA A 93 -2.13 1.92 20.44
N LEU A 94 -3.22 1.65 19.71
CA LEU A 94 -4.15 0.62 20.16
C LEU A 94 -3.50 -0.74 19.89
N SER A 95 -3.05 -1.36 20.98
CA SER A 95 -2.76 -2.79 21.25
C SER A 95 -2.25 -3.65 20.10
#